data_AF-A0A1Y3AQT1-F1
#
_entry.id   AF-A0A1Y3AQT1-F1
#
_cell.length_a   1.000
_cell.length_b   1.000
_cell.length_c   1.000
_cell.angle_alpha   90.00
_cell.angle_beta   90.00
_cell.angle_gamma   90.00
#
_symmetry.space_group_name_H-M   'P 1'
#
loop_
_entity.id
_entity.type
_entity.pdbx_description
1 polymer ?
#
loop_
_entity_poly.entity_id
_entity_poly.type
_entity_poly.pdbx_seq_one_letter_code
_entity_poly.pdbx_strand_id
1 'polypeptide(L)'
;MRNGSREQEQELLKKSPIPITIRQLEAIVRISESLAKMQLQPFVNETHVDEALRLFRVSTLAAAMSGDLSGAEGFTTEEEHEKLIRIEKQIKRRFPVGTQISEQSIIQDLVKQNFGPQLVSKVIYCMIRKGELQPRMQRKMLYRLK
;
A
#
# COMPACT_ATOMS: atom_id res chain seq x y z
N MET A 1 35.33 -8.71 -3.16
CA MET A 1 34.20 -7.78 -3.43
C MET A 1 32.89 -8.35 -2.87
N ARG A 2 32.74 -8.47 -1.53
CA ARG A 2 31.59 -9.16 -0.88
C ARG A 2 30.85 -8.29 0.16
N ASN A 3 31.22 -7.01 0.31
CA ASN A 3 30.61 -6.12 1.31
C ASN A 3 29.39 -5.34 0.79
N GLY A 4 29.31 -5.05 -0.51
CA GLY A 4 28.19 -4.27 -1.07
C GLY A 4 26.82 -4.95 -0.96
N SER A 5 26.77 -6.28 -0.98
CA SER A 5 25.52 -7.04 -0.87
C SER A 5 24.88 -6.93 0.51
N ARG A 6 25.70 -6.91 1.56
CA ARG A 6 25.22 -6.82 2.96
C ARG A 6 24.74 -5.43 3.31
N GLU A 7 25.40 -4.40 2.75
CA GLU A 7 25.00 -3.00 2.93
C GLU A 7 23.69 -2.71 2.20
N GLN A 8 23.52 -3.23 0.97
CA GLN A 8 22.24 -3.18 0.27
C GLN A 8 21.14 -3.96 1.02
N GLU A 9 21.43 -5.14 1.55
CA GLU A 9 20.46 -5.93 2.31
C GLU A 9 20.04 -5.22 3.61
N GLN A 10 20.96 -4.53 4.29
CA GLN A 10 20.67 -3.71 5.46
C GLN A 10 19.92 -2.42 5.12
N GLU A 11 20.20 -1.78 3.99
CA GLU A 11 19.42 -0.63 3.50
C GLU A 11 18.01 -1.03 3.07
N LEU A 12 17.85 -2.20 2.44
CA LEU A 12 16.56 -2.78 2.05
C LEU A 12 15.71 -3.13 3.27
N LEU A 13 16.33 -3.66 4.33
CA LEU A 13 15.67 -3.91 5.62
C LEU A 13 15.27 -2.61 6.35
N LYS A 14 16.05 -1.53 6.18
CA LYS A 14 15.73 -0.20 6.73
C LYS A 14 14.67 0.56 5.93
N LYS A 15 14.34 0.13 4.71
CA LYS A 15 13.42 0.82 3.80
C LYS A 15 12.34 -0.10 3.22
N SER A 16 11.94 -1.18 3.90
CA SER A 16 10.74 -1.89 3.47
C SER A 16 9.51 -1.19 4.10
N PRO A 17 8.71 -0.42 3.34
CA PRO A 17 7.49 0.20 3.86
C PRO A 17 6.39 -0.83 4.15
N ILE A 18 6.69 -2.13 4.04
CA ILE A 18 5.76 -3.23 4.13
C ILE A 18 5.80 -3.76 5.56
N PRO A 19 4.78 -3.49 6.39
CA PRO A 19 4.72 -4.05 7.73
C PRO A 19 4.63 -5.59 7.65
N ILE A 20 5.40 -6.27 8.50
CA ILE A 20 5.29 -7.73 8.62
C ILE A 20 3.96 -8.07 9.29
N THR A 21 3.18 -8.96 8.69
CA THR A 21 1.85 -9.37 9.20
C THR A 21 1.80 -10.86 9.53
N ILE A 22 0.89 -11.23 10.43
CA ILE A 22 0.65 -12.64 10.82
C ILE A 22 0.28 -13.50 9.60
N ARG A 23 -0.43 -12.93 8.62
CA ARG A 23 -0.79 -13.63 7.37
C ARG A 23 0.43 -13.98 6.53
N GLN A 24 1.50 -13.18 6.57
CA GLN A 24 2.74 -13.51 5.88
C GLN A 24 3.45 -14.70 6.55
N LEU A 25 3.41 -14.78 7.89
CA LEU A 25 3.92 -15.95 8.60
C LEU A 25 3.12 -17.21 8.23
N GLU A 26 1.79 -17.13 8.19
CA GLU A 26 0.92 -18.23 7.77
C GLU A 26 1.17 -18.65 6.31
N ALA A 27 1.48 -17.69 5.43
CA ALA A 27 1.84 -17.96 4.04
C ALA A 27 3.17 -18.73 3.94
N ILE A 28 4.19 -18.33 4.72
CA ILE A 28 5.48 -19.04 4.76
C ILE A 28 5.29 -20.48 5.22
N VAL A 29 4.51 -20.70 6.30
CA VAL A 29 4.18 -22.05 6.80
C VAL A 29 3.53 -22.89 5.70
N ARG A 30 2.53 -22.34 4.99
CA ARG A 30 1.88 -23.05 3.88
C ARG A 30 2.82 -23.40 2.74
N ILE A 31 3.77 -22.54 2.40
CA ILE A 31 4.78 -22.83 1.36
C ILE A 31 5.68 -23.97 1.83
N SER A 32 6.18 -23.93 3.07
CA SER A 32 7.02 -24.99 3.63
C SER A 32 6.31 -26.35 3.68
N GLU A 33 5.03 -26.38 4.06
CA GLU A 33 4.21 -27.59 4.01
C GLU A 33 4.01 -28.10 2.58
N SER A 34 3.81 -27.19 1.62
CA SER A 34 3.63 -27.55 0.21
C SER A 34 4.90 -28.16 -0.39
N LEU A 35 6.07 -27.64 -0.02
CA LEU A 35 7.37 -28.20 -0.39
C LEU A 35 7.57 -29.61 0.19
N ALA A 36 7.22 -29.82 1.47
CA ALA A 36 7.26 -31.15 2.08
C ALA A 36 6.33 -32.14 1.38
N LYS A 37 5.11 -31.71 1.03
CA LYS A 37 4.13 -32.52 0.30
C LYS A 37 4.64 -32.92 -1.10
N MET A 38 5.30 -32.02 -1.81
CA MET A 38 5.90 -32.32 -3.13
C MET A 38 7.00 -33.38 -3.04
N GLN A 39 7.71 -33.45 -1.91
CA GLN A 39 8.72 -34.46 -1.63
C GLN A 39 8.16 -35.72 -0.96
N LEU A 40 6.83 -35.82 -0.81
CA LEU A 40 6.13 -36.90 -0.11
C LEU A 40 6.63 -37.10 1.33
N GLN A 41 7.09 -36.03 1.97
CA GLN A 41 7.56 -36.04 3.36
C GLN A 41 6.41 -35.71 4.32
N PRO A 42 6.23 -36.49 5.41
CA PRO A 42 5.17 -36.23 6.39
C PRO A 42 5.47 -35.03 7.30
N PHE A 43 6.75 -34.63 7.40
CA PHE A 43 7.21 -33.54 8.26
C PHE A 43 8.02 -32.52 7.47
N VAL A 44 7.96 -31.26 7.91
CA VAL A 44 8.72 -30.15 7.35
C VAL A 44 10.11 -30.12 7.98
N ASN A 45 11.15 -30.05 7.13
CA ASN A 45 12.54 -29.88 7.56
C ASN A 45 12.99 -28.42 7.37
N GLU A 46 14.12 -28.05 7.97
CA GLU A 46 14.72 -26.72 7.85
C GLU A 46 14.93 -26.29 6.39
N THR A 47 15.31 -27.23 5.52
CA THR A 47 15.50 -26.98 4.07
C THR A 47 14.24 -26.46 3.37
N HIS A 48 13.04 -26.90 3.77
CA HIS A 48 11.78 -26.39 3.22
C HIS A 48 11.46 -24.98 3.72
N VAL A 49 11.86 -24.67 4.95
CA VAL A 49 11.68 -23.34 5.55
C VAL A 49 12.63 -22.35 4.91
N ASP A 50 13.89 -22.73 4.73
CA ASP A 50 14.90 -21.91 4.05
C ASP A 50 14.48 -21.59 2.62
N GLU A 51 13.96 -22.57 1.89
CA GLU A 51 13.47 -22.36 0.53
C GLU A 51 12.21 -21.48 0.50
N ALA A 52 11.27 -21.67 1.43
CA ALA A 52 10.10 -20.81 1.56
C ALA A 52 10.49 -19.35 1.89
N LEU A 53 11.46 -19.14 2.78
CA LEU A 53 12.00 -17.82 3.10
C LEU A 53 12.70 -17.19 1.90
N ARG A 54 13.46 -17.97 1.13
CA ARG A 54 14.12 -17.51 -0.10
C ARG A 54 13.09 -17.04 -1.12
N LEU A 55 12.06 -17.84 -1.39
CA LEU A 55 10.96 -17.49 -2.29
C LEU A 55 10.23 -16.23 -1.80
N PHE A 56 9.90 -16.17 -0.52
CA PHE A 56 9.20 -15.04 0.08
C PHE A 56 10.00 -13.73 -0.04
N ARG A 57 11.30 -13.75 0.22
CA ARG A 57 12.17 -12.57 0.08
C ARG A 57 12.24 -12.07 -1.36
N VAL A 58 12.42 -12.98 -2.32
CA VAL A 58 12.46 -12.64 -3.75
C VAL A 58 11.12 -12.05 -4.20
N SER A 59 10.00 -12.68 -3.84
CA SER A 59 8.67 -12.18 -4.19
C SER A 59 8.35 -10.84 -3.52
N THR A 60 8.71 -10.66 -2.25
CA THR A 60 8.40 -9.42 -1.51
C THR A 60 9.25 -8.26 -2.01
N LEU A 61 10.57 -8.46 -2.22
CA LEU A 61 11.45 -7.43 -2.73
C LEU A 61 11.12 -7.06 -4.18
N ALA A 62 10.89 -8.06 -5.04
CA ALA A 62 10.50 -7.81 -6.42
C ALA A 62 9.19 -7.01 -6.47
N ALA A 63 8.17 -7.42 -5.72
CA ALA A 63 6.88 -6.75 -5.78
C ALA A 63 6.89 -5.37 -5.10
N ALA A 64 7.73 -5.15 -4.08
CA ALA A 64 7.98 -3.84 -3.49
C ALA A 64 8.71 -2.89 -4.46
N MET A 65 9.72 -3.37 -5.18
CA MET A 65 10.52 -2.57 -6.11
C MET A 65 9.81 -2.31 -7.45
N SER A 66 9.01 -3.26 -7.93
CA SER A 66 8.29 -3.15 -9.21
C SER A 66 7.07 -2.24 -9.14
N GLY A 67 6.63 -1.79 -7.96
CA GLY A 67 5.46 -0.93 -7.81
C GLY A 67 4.13 -1.62 -8.11
N ASP A 68 4.13 -2.95 -8.29
CA ASP A 68 2.94 -3.75 -8.64
C ASP A 68 1.91 -3.78 -7.49
N LEU A 69 2.34 -3.45 -6.26
CA LEU A 69 1.46 -3.27 -5.11
C LEU A 69 1.08 -1.80 -4.82
N SER A 70 1.41 -0.86 -5.70
CA SER A 70 1.00 0.55 -5.58
C SER A 70 -0.53 0.67 -5.71
N GLY A 71 -1.23 0.56 -4.57
CA GLY A 71 -2.70 0.49 -4.58
C GLY A 71 -3.29 -0.46 -3.56
N ALA A 72 -2.59 -1.54 -3.22
CA ALA A 72 -3.06 -2.54 -2.27
C ALA A 72 -3.05 -2.00 -0.83
N GLU A 73 -4.08 -2.35 -0.04
CA GLU A 73 -4.15 -1.98 1.39
C GLU A 73 -2.90 -2.53 2.12
N GLY A 74 -2.05 -1.63 2.65
CA GLY A 74 -0.82 -1.98 3.38
C GLY A 74 0.50 -1.90 2.58
N PHE A 75 0.48 -1.50 1.29
CA PHE A 75 1.66 -1.47 0.41
C PHE A 75 1.98 -0.09 -0.21
N THR A 76 1.45 0.99 0.37
CA THR A 76 1.88 2.35 -0.02
C THR A 76 3.28 2.63 0.51
N THR A 77 4.17 3.15 -0.33
CA THR A 77 5.48 3.64 0.13
C THR A 77 5.29 4.77 1.15
N GLU A 78 6.27 4.97 2.04
CA GLU A 78 6.18 6.03 3.05
C GLU A 78 6.02 7.42 2.41
N GLU A 79 6.68 7.65 1.28
CA GLU A 79 6.53 8.88 0.48
C GLU A 79 5.12 9.05 -0.11
N GLU A 80 4.51 7.97 -0.60
CA GLU A 80 3.12 8.01 -1.07
C GLU A 80 2.15 8.25 0.08
N HIS A 81 2.40 7.63 1.24
CA HIS A 81 1.59 7.82 2.43
C HIS A 81 1.64 9.28 2.91
N GLU A 82 2.82 9.90 2.93
CA GLU A 82 2.94 11.32 3.23
C GLU A 82 2.17 12.19 2.23
N LYS A 83 2.25 11.90 0.92
CA LYS A 83 1.50 12.64 -0.10
C LYS A 83 -0.01 12.49 0.11
N LEU A 84 -0.50 11.30 0.46
CA LEU A 84 -1.91 11.07 0.82
C LEU A 84 -2.34 11.93 2.01
N ILE A 85 -1.57 11.95 3.09
CA ILE A 85 -1.85 12.77 4.28
C ILE A 85 -1.86 14.27 3.94
N ARG A 86 -0.91 14.72 3.11
CA ARG A 86 -0.84 16.13 2.67
C ARG A 86 -2.09 16.52 1.87
N ILE A 87 -2.52 15.68 0.93
CA ILE A 87 -3.75 15.90 0.14
C ILE A 87 -4.97 15.92 1.07
N GLU A 88 -5.09 14.97 1.99
CA GLU A 88 -6.21 14.91 2.95
C GLU A 88 -6.28 16.18 3.80
N LYS A 89 -5.16 16.65 4.34
CA LYS A 89 -5.09 17.92 5.10
C LYS A 89 -5.51 19.11 4.26
N GLN A 90 -5.14 19.16 2.98
CA GLN A 90 -5.53 20.26 2.10
C GLN A 90 -7.03 20.26 1.79
N ILE A 91 -7.61 19.10 1.49
CA ILE A 91 -9.06 18.95 1.28
C ILE A 91 -9.79 19.40 2.55
N LYS A 92 -9.32 18.95 3.73
CA LYS A 92 -9.90 19.34 5.02
C LYS A 92 -9.76 20.84 5.35
N ARG A 93 -8.71 21.51 4.88
CA ARG A 93 -8.52 22.96 5.10
C ARG A 93 -9.37 23.83 4.16
N ARG A 94 -9.48 23.44 2.88
CA ARG A 94 -10.15 24.27 1.88
C ARG A 94 -11.66 24.14 1.85
N PHE A 95 -12.20 23.01 2.30
CA PHE A 95 -13.59 22.69 2.10
C PHE A 95 -14.28 22.46 3.43
N PRO A 96 -14.84 23.47 4.12
CA PRO A 96 -15.44 23.31 5.45
C PRO A 96 -16.54 22.24 5.50
N VAL A 97 -16.83 21.74 6.70
CA VAL A 97 -17.95 20.82 6.93
C VAL A 97 -19.25 21.51 6.51
N GLY A 98 -20.10 20.80 5.77
CA GLY A 98 -21.37 21.33 5.28
C GLY A 98 -21.32 22.02 3.90
N THR A 99 -20.16 22.08 3.23
CA THR A 99 -20.06 22.62 1.86
C THR A 99 -20.31 21.53 0.80
N GLN A 100 -20.88 21.92 -0.35
CA GLN A 100 -21.07 21.07 -1.54
C GLN A 100 -20.12 21.51 -2.65
N ILE A 101 -19.36 20.57 -3.22
CA ILE A 101 -18.31 20.87 -4.20
C ILE A 101 -18.29 19.79 -5.27
N SER A 102 -17.98 20.16 -6.52
CA SER A 102 -17.83 19.18 -7.57
C SER A 102 -16.52 18.39 -7.43
N GLU A 103 -16.60 17.08 -7.61
CA GLU A 103 -15.42 16.20 -7.59
C GLU A 103 -14.36 16.65 -8.61
N GLN A 104 -14.82 17.07 -9.79
CA GLN A 104 -13.96 17.56 -10.86
C GLN A 104 -13.20 18.84 -10.49
N SER A 105 -13.81 19.78 -9.76
CA SER A 105 -13.11 20.99 -9.30
C SER A 105 -12.01 20.63 -8.30
N ILE A 106 -12.30 19.71 -7.37
CA ILE A 106 -11.32 19.25 -6.38
C ILE A 106 -10.11 18.61 -7.08
N ILE A 107 -10.36 17.76 -8.06
CA ILE A 107 -9.29 17.12 -8.84
C ILE A 107 -8.48 18.17 -9.59
N GLN A 108 -9.12 19.09 -10.31
CA GLN A 108 -8.41 20.13 -11.07
C GLN A 108 -7.57 21.04 -10.17
N ASP A 109 -8.09 21.43 -9.01
CA ASP A 109 -7.38 22.32 -8.08
C ASP A 109 -6.16 21.66 -7.44
N LEU A 110 -6.24 20.36 -7.14
CA LEU A 110 -5.12 19.60 -6.58
C LEU A 110 -4.10 19.19 -7.66
N VAL A 111 -4.55 18.94 -8.89
CA VAL A 111 -3.65 18.71 -10.04
C VAL A 111 -2.82 19.97 -10.34
N LYS A 112 -3.42 21.17 -10.26
CA LYS A 112 -2.67 22.44 -10.37
C LYS A 112 -1.56 22.60 -9.32
N GLN A 113 -1.65 21.89 -8.20
CA GLN A 113 -0.65 21.89 -7.14
C GLN A 113 0.35 20.73 -7.25
N ASN A 114 0.46 20.13 -8.44
CA ASN A 114 1.41 19.09 -8.77
C ASN A 114 1.15 17.74 -8.05
N PHE A 115 -0.10 17.49 -7.63
CA PHE A 115 -0.51 16.18 -7.15
C PHE A 115 -1.02 15.32 -8.32
N GLY A 116 -0.65 14.04 -8.32
CA GLY A 116 -1.10 13.09 -9.33
C GLY A 116 -2.63 12.88 -9.25
N PRO A 117 -3.36 12.91 -10.39
CA PRO A 117 -4.83 12.83 -10.39
C PRO A 117 -5.35 11.52 -9.77
N GLN A 118 -4.65 10.40 -9.98
CA GLN A 118 -5.00 9.11 -9.40
C GLN A 118 -4.90 9.11 -7.87
N LEU A 119 -3.92 9.82 -7.32
CA LEU A 119 -3.70 9.92 -5.88
C LEU A 119 -4.82 10.72 -5.21
N VAL A 120 -5.25 11.81 -5.87
CA VAL A 120 -6.37 12.64 -5.41
C VAL A 120 -7.67 11.83 -5.40
N SER A 121 -7.99 11.11 -6.48
CA SER A 121 -9.17 10.26 -6.55
C SER A 121 -9.17 9.16 -5.48
N LYS A 122 -7.99 8.59 -5.18
CA LYS A 122 -7.82 7.61 -4.09
C LYS A 122 -8.13 8.22 -2.72
N VAL A 123 -7.66 9.44 -2.44
CA VAL A 123 -7.96 10.14 -1.17
C VAL A 123 -9.45 10.43 -1.05
N ILE A 124 -10.09 10.91 -2.12
CA ILE A 124 -11.53 11.17 -2.14
C ILE A 124 -12.32 9.89 -1.84
N TYR A 125 -11.97 8.78 -2.50
CA TYR A 125 -12.60 7.48 -2.24
C TYR A 125 -12.40 7.00 -0.80
N CYS A 126 -11.20 7.15 -0.25
CA CYS A 126 -10.93 6.85 1.16
C CYS A 126 -11.75 7.72 2.12
N MET A 127 -11.89 9.02 1.86
CA MET A 127 -12.72 9.93 2.66
C MET A 127 -14.22 9.57 2.57
N ILE A 128 -14.70 9.11 1.41
CA ILE A 128 -16.06 8.59 1.26
C ILE A 128 -16.26 7.32 2.08
N ARG A 129 -15.32 6.36 2.02
CA ARG A 129 -15.38 5.12 2.83
C ARG A 129 -15.35 5.40 4.34
N LYS A 130 -14.61 6.44 4.77
CA LYS A 130 -14.59 6.90 6.17
C LYS A 130 -15.86 7.65 6.60
N GLY A 131 -16.75 8.00 5.66
CA GLY A 131 -17.97 8.76 5.94
C GLY A 131 -17.78 10.27 6.05
N GLU A 132 -16.59 10.80 5.75
CA GLU A 132 -16.29 12.24 5.79
C GLU A 132 -16.85 12.99 4.56
N LEU A 133 -17.04 12.27 3.44
CA LEU A 133 -17.60 12.82 2.20
C LEU A 133 -18.80 11.97 1.74
N GLN A 134 -19.90 12.63 1.40
CA GLN A 134 -21.09 12.00 0.83
C GLN A 134 -21.23 12.36 -0.65
N PRO A 135 -21.21 11.37 -1.56
CA PRO A 135 -21.52 11.63 -2.96
C PRO A 135 -23.00 11.96 -3.14
N ARG A 136 -23.29 13.02 -3.88
CA ARG A 136 -24.63 13.44 -4.33
C ARG A 136 -24.63 13.69 -5.83
N MET A 137 -25.83 13.76 -6.42
CA MET A 137 -26.01 14.04 -7.85
C MET A 137 -25.20 13.09 -8.76
N GLN A 138 -25.41 11.77 -8.63
CA GLN A 138 -24.68 10.76 -9.43
C GLN A 138 -23.14 10.92 -9.34
N ARG A 139 -22.60 11.14 -8.12
CA ARG A 139 -21.18 11.41 -7.84
C ARG A 139 -20.60 12.71 -8.39
N LYS A 140 -21.38 13.55 -9.08
CA LYS A 140 -20.87 14.85 -9.57
C LYS A 140 -20.56 15.83 -8.45
N MET A 141 -21.22 15.70 -7.29
CA MET A 141 -21.02 16.57 -6.14
C MET A 141 -20.67 15.76 -4.89
N LEU A 142 -19.76 16.31 -4.08
CA LEU A 142 -19.35 15.79 -2.80
C LEU A 142 -19.81 16.75 -1.71
N TYR A 143 -20.51 16.23 -0.73
CA TYR A 143 -20.94 16.96 0.46
C TYR A 143 -20.06 16.56 1.64
N ARG A 144 -19.45 17.54 2.31
CA ARG A 144 -18.59 17.24 3.46
C ARG A 144 -19.41 17.01 4.72
N LEU A 145 -19.33 15.79 5.24
CA LEU A 145 -19.85 15.37 6.53
C LEU A 145 -18.77 15.53 7.61
N LYS A 146 -19.20 15.47 8.87
CA LYS A 146 -18.40 15.75 10.08
C LYS A 146 -17.16 14.88 10.18
#